data_AF-A0A9D4RWV7-F1
#
_entry.id   AF-A0A9D4RWV7-F1
#
_cell.length_a   1.000
_cell.length_b   1.000
_cell.length_c   1.000
_cell.angle_alpha   90.00
_cell.angle_beta   90.00
_cell.angle_gamma   90.00
#
_symmetry.space_group_name_H-M   'P 1'
#
loop_
_entity.id
_entity.type
_entity.pdbx_description
1 polymer ?
#
loop_
_entity_poly.entity_id
_entity_poly.type
_entity_poly.pdbx_seq_one_letter_code
_entity_poly.pdbx_strand_id
1 'polypeptide(L)' 'MKRFDFVSDWLYLSIQKGKDLLTVPHGLGQAPVLVQVQATPPDGPNKDFFFNGMGGYERLSNVARNSS' A
#
# COMPACT_ATOMS: atom_id res chain seq x y z
N MET A 1 1.82 11.05 -22.02
CA MET A 1 2.11 11.45 -20.61
C MET A 1 2.79 10.27 -19.94
N LYS A 2 4.06 10.39 -19.55
CA LYS A 2 4.81 9.31 -18.91
C LYS A 2 4.25 9.16 -17.50
N ARG A 3 3.59 8.04 -17.18
CA ARG A 3 3.17 7.74 -15.81
C ARG A 3 4.45 7.52 -15.02
N PHE A 4 4.63 8.28 -13.94
CA PHE A 4 5.70 8.03 -13.00
C PHE A 4 5.19 6.93 -12.07
N ASP A 5 5.74 5.74 -12.23
CA ASP A 5 5.48 4.63 -11.32
C ASP A 5 6.56 4.64 -10.23
N PHE A 6 6.17 4.27 -9.02
CA PHE A 6 7.08 4.08 -7.90
C PHE A 6 7.12 2.61 -7.55
N VAL A 7 8.32 2.06 -7.39
CA VAL A 7 8.57 0.69 -6.95
C VAL A 7 9.43 0.78 -5.69
N SER A 8 8.95 0.20 -4.59
CA SER A 8 9.75 0.08 -3.37
C SER A 8 10.67 -1.15 -3.44
N ASP A 9 11.69 -1.16 -2.59
CA ASP A 9 12.35 -2.41 -2.19
C ASP A 9 11.42 -3.29 -1.34
N TRP A 10 11.88 -4.50 -1.01
CA TRP A 10 11.20 -5.36 -0.04
C TRP A 10 11.26 -4.75 1.36
N LEU A 11 10.10 -4.69 2.02
CA LEU A 11 9.95 -4.13 3.36
C LEU A 11 9.44 -5.21 4.31
N TYR A 12 9.85 -5.15 5.57
CA TYR A 12 9.43 -6.11 6.60
C TYR A 12 8.24 -5.59 7.40
N LEU A 13 7.20 -6.42 7.52
CA LEU A 13 6.02 -6.16 8.35
C LEU A 13 5.82 -7.32 9.34
N SER A 14 5.56 -7.01 10.61
CA SER A 14 5.28 -8.02 11.64
C SER A 14 4.05 -7.63 12.45
N ILE A 15 2.93 -8.29 12.12
CA ILE A 15 1.63 -8.07 12.73
C ILE A 15 1.55 -8.57 14.19
N GLN A 16 2.37 -9.57 14.56
CA GLN A 16 2.33 -10.18 15.90
C GLN A 16 2.90 -9.29 17.01
N LYS A 17 3.68 -8.26 16.67
CA LYS A 17 4.26 -7.31 17.63
C LYS A 17 3.66 -5.90 17.54
N GLY A 18 2.48 -5.77 16.93
CA GLY A 18 1.68 -4.54 16.97
C GLY A 18 1.98 -3.52 15.87
N LYS A 19 2.71 -3.89 14.81
CA LYS A 19 2.75 -3.10 13.57
C LYS A 19 1.98 -3.83 12.48
N ASP A 20 0.71 -3.48 12.35
CA ASP A 20 -0.20 -3.93 11.30
C ASP A 20 -0.27 -2.98 10.10
N LEU A 21 0.36 -1.80 10.23
CA LEU A 21 0.43 -0.77 9.20
C LEU A 21 1.89 -0.47 8.79
N LEU A 22 2.11 -0.29 7.49
CA LEU A 22 3.35 0.23 6.92
C LEU A 22 3.05 1.41 5.98
N THR A 23 3.78 2.51 6.13
CA THR A 23 3.67 3.68 5.27
C THR A 23 4.92 3.79 4.39
N VAL A 24 4.72 3.91 3.08
CA VAL A 24 5.81 3.98 2.09
C VAL A 24 5.75 5.32 1.33
N PRO A 25 6.76 6.19 1.47
CA PRO A 25 6.81 7.45 0.72
C PRO A 25 7.22 7.17 -0.73
N HIS A 26 6.35 7.51 -1.68
CA HIS A 26 6.54 7.20 -3.11
C HIS A 26 7.04 8.39 -3.95
N GLY A 27 7.04 9.61 -3.42
CA GLY A 27 7.60 10.79 -4.09
C GLY A 27 6.89 11.27 -5.37
N LEU A 28 5.74 10.71 -5.72
CA LEU A 28 5.01 11.03 -6.97
C LEU A 28 4.37 12.44 -6.98
N GLY A 29 4.39 13.16 -5.85
CA GLY A 29 3.79 14.50 -5.73
C GLY A 29 2.25 14.53 -5.78
N GLN A 30 1.60 13.37 -5.93
CA GLN A 30 0.15 13.21 -5.99
C GLN A 30 -0.25 11.82 -5.50
N ALA A 31 -1.52 11.61 -5.17
CA ALA A 31 -2.03 10.28 -4.81
C ALA A 31 -1.95 9.31 -6.01
N PRO A 32 -1.51 8.06 -5.79
CA PRO A 32 -1.47 7.06 -6.86
C PRO A 32 -2.89 6.62 -7.26
N VAL A 33 -3.10 6.42 -8.56
CA VAL A 33 -4.38 5.93 -9.11
C VAL A 33 -4.59 4.45 -8.80
N LEU A 34 -3.49 3.69 -8.74
CA LEU A 34 -3.44 2.26 -8.50
C LEU A 34 -2.22 1.95 -7.65
N VAL A 35 -2.38 1.01 -6.71
CA VAL A 35 -1.27 0.45 -5.94
C VAL A 35 -1.31 -1.07 -6.09
N GLN A 36 -0.18 -1.67 -6.46
CA GLN A 36 0.01 -3.12 -6.47
C GLN A 36 0.95 -3.49 -5.32
N VAL A 37 0.57 -4.49 -4.53
CA VAL A 37 1.33 -4.97 -3.38
C VAL A 37 1.64 -6.44 -3.57
N GLN A 38 2.87 -6.82 -3.28
CA GLN A 38 3.30 -8.21 -3.22
C GLN A 38 3.85 -8.50 -1.82
N ALA A 39 3.38 -9.56 -1.19
CA ALA A 39 3.87 -10.01 0.11
C ALA A 39 4.31 -11.47 0.03
N THR A 40 5.39 -11.81 0.72
CA THR A 40 5.81 -13.18 0.96
C THR A 40 6.33 -13.32 2.39
N PRO A 41 6.07 -14.44 3.09
CA PRO A 41 6.76 -14.76 4.32
C PRO A 41 8.28 -14.89 4.09
N PRO A 42 9.13 -14.38 4.99
CA PRO A 42 10.58 -14.55 4.87
C PRO A 42 11.01 -16.03 5.05
N ASP A 43 10.19 -16.82 5.72
CA ASP A 43 10.43 -18.22 6.08
C ASP A 43 9.13 -19.02 6.19
N GLY A 44 9.28 -20.33 6.40
CA GLY A 44 8.15 -21.25 6.58
C GLY A 44 7.55 -21.80 5.28
N PRO A 45 6.40 -22.50 5.38
CA PRO A 45 5.82 -23.30 4.29
C PRO A 45 5.44 -22.51 3.03
N ASN A 46 5.20 -21.20 3.18
CA ASN A 46 4.72 -20.33 2.12
C ASN A 46 5.80 -19.34 1.62
N LYS A 47 7.08 -19.52 1.97
CA LYS A 47 8.18 -18.58 1.62
C LYS A 47 8.35 -18.32 0.12
N ASP A 48 7.91 -19.27 -0.72
CA ASP A 48 7.98 -19.18 -2.17
C ASP A 48 6.64 -18.74 -2.80
N PHE A 49 5.64 -18.39 -1.97
CA PHE A 49 4.32 -17.97 -2.40
C PHE A 49 4.13 -16.46 -2.26
N PHE A 50 3.60 -15.84 -3.31
CA PHE A 50 3.35 -14.41 -3.34
C PHE A 50 1.86 -14.11 -3.22
N PHE A 51 1.52 -13.26 -2.26
CA PHE A 51 0.19 -12.71 -2.08
C PHE A 51 0.11 -11.36 -2.78
N ASN A 52 -0.74 -11.27 -3.81
CA ASN A 52 -0.95 -10.04 -4.56
C ASN A 52 -2.14 -9.26 -3.97
N GLY A 53 -1.94 -7.97 -3.72
CA GLY A 53 -2.98 -7.03 -3.31
C GLY A 53 -3.11 -5.89 -4.33
N MET A 54 -4.33 -5.40 -4.52
CA MET A 54 -4.59 -4.20 -5.32
C MET A 54 -5.38 -3.20 -4.48
N GLY A 55 -4.88 -1.97 -4.41
CA GLY A 55 -5.54 -0.85 -3.75
C GLY A 55 -5.88 0.24 -4.76
N GLY A 56 -6.99 0.94 -4.53
CA GLY A 56 -7.37 2.15 -5.25
C GLY A 56 -7.54 3.31 -4.27
N TYR A 57 -7.58 4.53 -4.79
CA TYR A 57 -8.00 5.67 -4.00
C TYR A 57 -9.54 5.78 -4.07
N GLU A 58 -10.19 5.91 -2.93
CA GLU A 58 -11.52 6.50 -2.90
C GLU A 58 -11.37 8.01 -3.03
N ARG A 59 -12.01 8.59 -4.04
CA ARG A 59 -12.20 10.04 -4.05
C ARG A 59 -13.23 10.33 -2.96
N LEU A 60 -12.81 10.92 -1.85
CA LEU A 60 -13.73 11.48 -0.86
C LEU A 60 -14.49 12.65 -1.51
N SER A 61 -15.53 12.35 -2.28
CA SER A 61 -16.47 13.36 -2.77
C SER A 61 -17.51 13.62 -1.69
N ASN A 62 -17.38 14.80 -1.07
CA ASN A 62 -18.36 15.45 -0.19
C ASN A 62 -18.55 14.88 1.22
N VAL A 63 -17.55 15.02 2.09
CA VAL A 63 -17.84 15.29 3.52
C VAL A 63 -17.98 16.80 3.68
N ALA A 64 -19.04 17.35 3.11
CA ALA A 64 -19.44 18.73 3.36
C ALA A 64 -20.07 18.78 4.75
N ARG A 65 -19.35 19.42 5.68
CA ARG A 65 -19.80 20.14 6.87
C ARG A 65 -21.31 20.06 7.14
N ASN A 66 -21.70 19.29 8.16
CA ASN A 66 -22.86 19.63 8.97
C ASN A 66 -22.40 19.68 10.43
N SER A 67 -21.94 20.86 10.81
CA SER A 67 -21.93 21.31 12.21
C SER A 67 -22.91 22.48 12.24
N SER A 68 -24.13 22.18 12.68
CA SER A 68 -25.13 23.16 13.14
C SER A 68 -25.42 22.85 14.60
#